data_AF-A0A2L2Z4N8-F1
#
_entry.id   AF-A0A2L2Z4N8-F1
#
_cell.length_a   1.000
_cell.length_b   1.000
_cell.length_c   1.000
_cell.angle_alpha   90.00
_cell.angle_beta   90.00
_cell.angle_gamma   90.00
#
_symmetry.space_group_name_H-M   'P 1'
#
loop_
_entity.id
_entity.type
_entity.pdbx_description
1 polymer ?
#
loop_
_entity_poly.entity_id
_entity_poly.type
_entity_poly.pdbx_seq_one_letter_code
_entity_poly.pdbx_strand_id
1 'polypeptide(L)'
;SQVGNPSVEIVRDMTVFDLVTNIVNTAEQEDPIFVADASDIVIKYKMWKLKMTRVEPFYAVKCNDSPIFLHLLAALGVYCDCASKNEFE
;
A
#
# COMPACT_ATOMS: atom_id res chain seq x y z
N SER A 1 6.89 -2.08 -18.87
CA SER A 1 5.43 -2.02 -18.76
C SER A 1 5.11 -0.75 -18.00
N GLN A 2 4.48 0.24 -18.64
CA GLN A 2 3.95 1.39 -17.92
C GLN A 2 2.77 0.86 -17.12
N VAL A 3 3.01 0.44 -15.88
CA VAL A 3 1.92 0.20 -14.94
C VAL A 3 1.16 1.52 -14.91
N GLY A 4 -0.09 1.53 -15.39
CA GLY A 4 -0.90 2.73 -15.43
C GLY A 4 -0.83 3.43 -14.07
N ASN A 5 -0.85 4.77 -14.08
CA ASN A 5 -0.78 5.54 -12.83
C ASN A 5 -1.80 4.96 -11.83
N PRO A 6 -1.36 4.47 -10.67
CA PRO A 6 -2.27 3.86 -9.72
C PRO A 6 -3.31 4.90 -9.28
N SER A 7 -4.59 4.58 -9.46
CA SER A 7 -5.68 5.38 -8.93
C SER A 7 -5.89 5.05 -7.45
N VAL A 8 -6.19 6.07 -6.65
CA VAL A 8 -6.59 5.91 -5.25
C VAL A 8 -8.02 6.37 -5.11
N GLU A 9 -8.89 5.47 -4.70
CA GLU A 9 -10.32 5.72 -4.57
C GLU A 9 -10.78 5.40 -3.14
N ILE A 10 -11.65 6.27 -2.60
CA ILE A 10 -12.31 5.99 -1.32
C ILE A 10 -13.51 5.10 -1.63
N VAL A 11 -13.39 3.83 -1.27
CA VAL A 11 -14.46 2.85 -1.41
C VAL A 11 -15.12 2.63 -0.05
N ARG A 12 -16.46 2.65 -0.01
CA ARG A 12 -17.26 2.41 1.19
C ARG A 12 -18.15 1.21 0.98
N ASP A 13 -18.43 0.48 2.05
CA ASP A 13 -19.39 -0.63 2.08
C ASP A 13 -19.10 -1.75 1.05
N MET A 14 -17.83 -1.92 0.68
CA MET A 14 -17.35 -2.98 -0.20
C MET A 14 -16.04 -3.55 0.34
N THR A 15 -15.82 -4.83 0.09
CA THR A 15 -14.52 -5.48 0.30
C THR A 15 -13.62 -5.30 -0.92
N VAL A 16 -12.32 -5.60 -0.76
CA VAL A 16 -11.38 -5.69 -1.89
C VAL A 16 -11.87 -6.70 -2.94
N PHE A 17 -12.49 -7.81 -2.52
CA PHE A 17 -13.01 -8.82 -3.44
C PHE A 17 -14.19 -8.31 -4.26
N ASP A 18 -15.09 -7.55 -3.65
CA ASP A 18 -16.21 -6.92 -4.35
C ASP A 18 -15.69 -5.90 -5.38
N LEU A 19 -14.68 -5.11 -5.01
CA LEU A 19 -14.05 -4.15 -5.91
C LEU A 19 -13.38 -4.84 -7.11
N VAL A 20 -12.60 -5.89 -6.86
CA VAL A 20 -11.98 -6.70 -7.92
C VAL A 20 -13.03 -7.28 -8.85
N THR A 21 -14.11 -7.86 -8.30
CA THR A 21 -15.22 -8.42 -9.08
C THR A 21 -15.86 -7.35 -9.97
N ASN A 22 -16.06 -6.14 -9.45
CA ASN A 22 -16.64 -5.04 -10.23
C ASN A 22 -15.72 -4.57 -11.34
N ILE A 23 -14.42 -4.39 -11.09
CA ILE A 23 -13.45 -3.98 -12.12
C ILE A 23 -13.42 -5.01 -13.25
N VAL A 24 -13.34 -6.30 -12.92
CA VAL A 24 -13.28 -7.38 -13.92
C VAL A 24 -14.55 -7.47 -14.75
N ASN A 25 -15.72 -7.21 -14.16
CA ASN A 25 -17.00 -7.29 -14.87
C ASN A 25 -17.34 -6.04 -15.68
N THR A 26 -16.64 -4.91 -15.50
CA THR A 26 -16.98 -3.62 -16.11
C THR A 26 -15.92 -3.06 -17.05
N ALA A 27 -14.65 -3.44 -16.87
CA ALA A 27 -13.58 -3.01 -17.75
C ALA A 27 -13.45 -3.97 -18.95
N GLU A 28 -13.39 -3.41 -20.16
CA GLU A 28 -12.96 -4.15 -21.36
C GLU A 28 -11.43 -4.28 -21.36
N GLN A 29 -10.87 -4.98 -20.38
CA GLN A 29 -9.42 -5.13 -20.25
C GLN A 29 -9.03 -6.51 -19.73
N GLU A 30 -8.10 -7.18 -20.43
CA GLU A 30 -7.61 -8.52 -20.08
C GLU A 30 -6.25 -8.48 -19.36
N ASP A 31 -5.68 -7.30 -19.11
CA ASP A 31 -4.40 -7.18 -18.42
C ASP A 31 -4.55 -7.48 -16.91
N PRO A 32 -3.51 -8.05 -16.28
CA PRO A 32 -3.53 -8.30 -14.84
C PRO A 32 -3.63 -6.99 -14.05
N ILE A 33 -4.41 -7.02 -12.97
CA ILE A 33 -4.60 -5.88 -12.05
C ILE A 33 -4.03 -6.16 -10.67
N PHE A 34 -3.67 -5.08 -9.98
CA PHE A 34 -3.38 -5.08 -8.55
C PHE A 34 -4.39 -4.17 -7.85
N VAL A 35 -5.01 -4.69 -6.80
CA VAL A 35 -5.87 -3.92 -5.89
C VAL A 35 -5.33 -4.09 -4.49
N ALA A 36 -5.19 -2.99 -3.76
CA ALA A 36 -4.65 -2.99 -2.41
C ALA A 36 -5.45 -2.07 -1.49
N ASP A 37 -5.69 -2.54 -0.27
CA ASP A 37 -6.35 -1.76 0.77
C ASP A 37 -5.32 -0.95 1.58
N ALA A 38 -5.32 0.36 1.40
CA ALA A 38 -4.48 1.27 2.17
C ALA A 38 -4.84 1.32 3.66
N SER A 39 -6.10 1.02 4.02
CA SER A 39 -6.57 1.01 5.42
C SER A 39 -5.89 -0.09 6.23
N ASP A 40 -5.59 -1.22 5.59
CA ASP A 40 -4.89 -2.33 6.19
C ASP A 40 -3.46 -1.94 6.64
N ILE A 41 -2.77 -1.06 5.90
CA ILE A 41 -1.47 -0.49 6.32
C ILE A 41 -1.64 0.32 7.61
N VAL A 42 -2.66 1.17 7.69
CA VAL A 42 -2.96 1.98 8.87
C VAL A 42 -3.28 1.10 10.08
N ILE A 43 -4.07 0.04 9.87
CA ILE A 43 -4.42 -0.92 10.93
C ILE A 43 -3.17 -1.65 11.42
N LYS A 44 -2.31 -2.12 10.51
CA LYS A 44 -1.04 -2.78 10.84
C LYS A 44 -0.12 -1.86 11.64
N TYR A 45 0.01 -0.59 11.25
CA TYR A 45 0.77 0.40 12.01
C TYR A 45 0.23 0.59 13.43
N LYS A 46 -1.09 0.76 13.58
CA LYS A 46 -1.74 0.88 14.90
C LYS A 46 -1.49 -0.35 15.77
N MET A 47 -1.62 -1.55 15.18
CA MET A 47 -1.34 -2.81 15.87
C MET A 47 0.13 -2.93 16.28
N TRP A 48 1.06 -2.47 15.45
CA TRP A 48 2.48 -2.43 15.79
C TRP A 48 2.72 -1.53 17.00
N LYS A 49 2.24 -0.28 16.99
CA LYS A 49 2.44 0.64 18.13
C LYS A 49 1.79 0.11 19.42
N LEU A 50 0.67 -0.61 19.31
CA LEU A 50 0.00 -1.23 20.47
C LEU A 50 0.78 -2.44 21.02
N LYS A 51 1.25 -3.33 20.16
CA LYS A 51 1.87 -4.61 20.57
C LYS A 51 3.37 -4.49 20.84
N MET A 52 4.04 -3.57 20.16
CA MET A 52 5.49 -3.38 20.20
C MET A 52 5.82 -1.96 20.66
N THR A 53 5.32 -1.58 21.84
CA THR A 53 5.36 -0.20 22.38
C THR A 53 6.76 0.41 22.50
N ARG A 54 7.81 -0.41 22.52
CA ARG A 54 9.21 0.00 22.65
C ARG A 54 10.02 -0.12 21.36
N VAL A 55 9.41 -0.57 20.26
CA VAL A 55 10.11 -0.81 18.99
C VAL A 55 9.54 0.10 17.93
N GLU A 56 10.39 0.99 17.41
CA GLU A 56 10.01 1.87 16.31
C GLU A 56 10.07 1.09 14.98
N PRO A 57 9.02 1.10 14.15
CA PRO A 57 9.04 0.44 12.86
C PRO A 57 9.91 1.23 11.85
N PHE A 58 10.75 0.49 11.13
CA PHE A 58 11.41 0.94 9.91
C PHE A 58 10.96 0.02 8.78
N TYR A 59 10.31 0.57 7.77
CA TYR A 59 9.75 -0.18 6.65
C TYR A 59 10.83 -0.54 5.63
N ALA A 60 11.03 -1.83 5.38
CA ALA A 60 11.98 -2.29 4.36
C ALA A 60 11.44 -2.00 2.94
N VAL A 61 12.03 -1.02 2.26
CA VAL A 61 11.55 -0.49 0.96
C VAL A 61 11.51 -1.58 -0.12
N LYS A 62 12.51 -2.47 -0.15
CA LYS A 62 12.59 -3.61 -1.07
C LYS A 62 11.36 -4.52 -1.10
N CYS A 63 10.52 -4.50 -0.06
CA CYS A 63 9.31 -5.31 0.01
C CYS A 63 8.22 -4.82 -0.95
N ASN A 64 8.07 -3.50 -1.08
CA ASN A 64 7.16 -2.82 -2.00
C ASN A 64 7.51 -1.33 -2.02
N ASP A 65 8.02 -0.84 -3.15
CA ASP A 65 8.49 0.54 -3.35
C ASP A 65 7.39 1.47 -3.93
N SER A 66 6.12 1.05 -3.89
CA SER A 66 5.00 1.85 -4.36
C SER A 66 4.99 3.23 -3.68
N PRO A 67 5.09 4.33 -4.45
CA PRO A 67 5.12 5.68 -3.90
C PRO A 67 3.90 6.01 -3.03
N ILE A 68 2.72 5.44 -3.35
CA ILE A 68 1.50 5.63 -2.56
C ILE A 68 1.69 5.07 -1.14
N PHE A 69 2.28 3.88 -1.01
CA PHE A 69 2.50 3.26 0.30
C PHE A 69 3.61 3.95 1.07
N LEU A 70 4.69 4.34 0.40
CA LEU A 70 5.78 5.08 1.04
C LEU A 70 5.29 6.44 1.56
N HIS A 71 4.48 7.18 0.79
CA HIS A 71 3.86 8.42 1.27
C HIS A 71 2.92 8.20 2.46
N LEU A 72 2.11 7.14 2.44
CA LEU A 72 1.22 6.81 3.56
C LEU A 72 2.01 6.46 4.84
N LEU A 73 3.05 5.64 4.71
CA LEU A 73 3.94 5.27 5.83
C LEU A 73 4.66 6.50 6.40
N ALA A 74 5.18 7.38 5.54
CA ALA A 74 5.78 8.63 5.95
C ALA A 74 4.77 9.54 6.69
N ALA A 75 3.53 9.63 6.21
CA ALA A 75 2.46 10.39 6.88
C ALA A 75 2.07 9.80 8.25
N LEU A 76 2.24 8.48 8.44
CA LEU A 76 2.10 7.81 9.74
C LEU A 76 3.33 7.97 10.65
N GLY A 77 4.40 8.62 10.16
CA GLY A 77 5.66 8.80 10.90
C GLY A 77 6.55 7.56 10.92
N VAL A 78 6.37 6.63 9.98
CA VAL A 78 7.21 5.43 9.83
C VAL A 78 8.44 5.78 9.00
N TYR A 79 9.62 5.39 9.49
CA TYR A 79 10.89 5.54 8.75
C TYR A 79 11.10 4.39 7.77
N CYS A 80 12.02 4.55 6.83
CA CYS A 80 12.36 3.52 5.83
C CYS A 80 13.71 2.85 6.15
N ASP A 81 13.79 1.54 5.91
CA ASP A 81 15.02 0.76 5.81
C ASP A 81 15.34 0.59 4.32
N CYS A 82 16.37 1.32 3.86
CA CYS A 82 16.85 1.33 2.48
C CYS A 82 18.15 0.53 2.39
N ALA A 83 18.19 -0.44 1.50
CA ALA A 83 19.33 -1.34 1.25
C ALA A 83 20.15 -0.94 0.00
N SER A 84 19.68 0.03 -0.79
CA SER A 84 20.42 0.56 -1.95
C SER A 84 20.29 2.08 -2.08
N LYS A 85 21.20 2.71 -2.85
CA LYS A 85 21.11 4.15 -3.15
C LYS A 85 19.81 4.53 -3.85
N ASN A 86 19.35 3.66 -4.77
CA ASN A 86 18.11 3.88 -5.51
C ASN A 86 16.86 3.83 -4.62
N GLU A 87 16.93 3.19 -3.45
CA GLU A 87 15.82 3.19 -2.49
C GLU A 87 15.84 4.40 -1.56
N PHE A 88 16.95 5.16 -1.54
CA PHE A 88 17.11 6.37 -0.73
C PHE A 88 16.79 7.65 -1.52
N GLU A 89 17.13 7.67 -2.81
CA GLU A 89 16.88 8.78 -3.75
C GLU A 89 15.43 8.85 -4.21
#